data_AF-A0A848VHR7-F1
#
_entry.id   AF-A0A848VHR7-F1
#
_cell.length_a   1.000
_cell.length_b   1.000
_cell.length_c   1.000
_cell.angle_alpha   90.00
_cell.angle_beta   90.00
_cell.angle_gamma   90.00
#
_symmetry.space_group_name_H-M   'P 1'
#
loop_
_entity.id
_entity.type
_entity.pdbx_description
1 polymer ?
#
loop_
_entity_poly.entity_id
_entity_poly.type
_entity_poly.pdbx_seq_one_letter_code
_entity_poly.pdbx_strand_id
1 'polypeptide(L)'
;MTAELLVKIGDGAGYSDGDVLCAFNRREVLRVWAETICHPRKAPRSGNGLIQANSVCRDWFDATHQYCFRRIGATELMRVETSGPRQRETVPALRSIIRRRKQNNNCVMFGEDGSEFWYGGRKDFSLATIQQVWIDIRNKTPRHESQPRHAFWPMGRLDIRSHLALRVDDMTDEEADDAMRPQRQLDENGDLMWILKQEGLASIELPGTTKPDERRWEPLYAAKRKHSVKWRDMLPDINATEAEVMDPNLAIGEEHADEELPMRYQSKTQPDQPKARVERKRRVTTRGS
;
A
#
# COMPACT_ATOMS: atom_id res chain seq x y z
N MET A 1 -6.49 -21.74 2.65
CA MET A 1 -5.64 -20.52 2.67
C MET A 1 -6.57 -19.39 2.32
N THR A 2 -6.45 -18.21 2.95
CA THR A 2 -7.50 -17.19 2.90
C THR A 2 -7.01 -15.91 2.23
N ALA A 3 -7.88 -15.30 1.44
CA ALA A 3 -7.80 -13.90 1.02
C ALA A 3 -8.78 -13.06 1.84
N GLU A 4 -8.70 -11.75 1.71
CA GLU A 4 -9.59 -10.82 2.40
C GLU A 4 -10.19 -9.78 1.47
N LEU A 5 -11.48 -9.50 1.66
CA LEU A 5 -12.20 -8.43 1.00
C LEU A 5 -12.49 -7.33 1.99
N LEU A 6 -12.27 -6.08 1.57
CA LEU A 6 -12.74 -4.92 2.31
C LEU A 6 -14.05 -4.44 1.67
N VAL A 7 -15.14 -4.51 2.41
CA VAL A 7 -16.49 -4.26 1.90
C VAL A 7 -17.08 -2.99 2.50
N LYS A 8 -17.79 -2.22 1.66
CA LYS A 8 -18.54 -1.05 2.09
C LYS A 8 -19.78 -1.47 2.88
N ILE A 9 -19.94 -0.90 4.08
CA ILE A 9 -21.15 -1.03 4.88
C ILE A 9 -21.98 0.24 4.77
N GLY A 10 -23.26 0.06 4.42
CA GLY A 10 -24.22 1.13 4.18
C GLY A 10 -23.96 1.92 2.89
N ASP A 11 -25.03 2.50 2.35
CA ASP A 11 -24.95 3.32 1.15
C ASP A 11 -24.21 4.64 1.41
N GLY A 12 -23.48 5.12 0.41
CA GLY A 12 -22.71 6.37 0.48
C GLY A 12 -22.52 7.02 -0.88
N ALA A 13 -21.74 8.11 -0.92
CA ALA A 13 -21.50 8.87 -2.15
C ALA A 13 -20.71 8.04 -3.19
N GLY A 14 -21.44 7.34 -4.06
CA GLY A 14 -20.92 6.55 -5.17
C GLY A 14 -20.61 5.09 -4.86
N TYR A 15 -20.97 4.59 -3.68
CA TYR A 15 -20.86 3.19 -3.29
C TYR A 15 -22.16 2.72 -2.65
N SER A 16 -22.55 1.49 -2.93
CA SER A 16 -23.68 0.80 -2.31
C SER A 16 -23.21 -0.12 -1.19
N ASP A 17 -24.12 -0.44 -0.27
CA ASP A 17 -23.90 -1.49 0.73
C ASP A 17 -23.46 -2.80 0.06
N GLY A 18 -22.41 -3.43 0.58
CA GLY A 18 -21.85 -4.67 0.04
C GLY A 18 -20.84 -4.50 -1.10
N ASP A 19 -20.55 -3.29 -1.57
CA ASP A 19 -19.52 -3.09 -2.61
C ASP A 19 -18.11 -3.46 -2.11
N VAL A 20 -17.36 -4.22 -2.91
CA VAL A 20 -15.96 -4.58 -2.64
C VAL A 20 -15.06 -3.38 -2.94
N LEU A 21 -14.44 -2.82 -1.91
CA LEU A 21 -13.55 -1.67 -2.05
C LEU A 21 -12.13 -2.08 -2.44
N CYS A 22 -11.65 -3.13 -1.78
CA CYS A 22 -10.34 -3.73 -1.97
C CYS A 22 -10.44 -5.25 -1.87
N ALA A 23 -9.64 -5.96 -2.67
CA ALA A 23 -9.44 -7.40 -2.57
C ALA A 23 -7.95 -7.67 -2.31
N PHE A 24 -7.64 -8.44 -1.27
CA PHE A 24 -6.29 -8.75 -0.84
C PHE A 24 -6.09 -10.25 -0.90
N ASN A 25 -5.40 -10.73 -1.93
CA ASN A 25 -4.96 -12.11 -1.93
C ASN A 25 -3.83 -12.35 -0.94
N ARG A 26 -3.51 -13.63 -0.73
CA ARG A 26 -2.46 -14.01 0.20
C ARG A 26 -1.10 -13.39 -0.14
N ARG A 27 -0.76 -13.28 -1.42
CA ARG A 27 0.52 -12.70 -1.86
C ARG A 27 0.64 -11.24 -1.37
N GLU A 28 -0.40 -10.45 -1.54
CA GLU A 28 -0.45 -9.05 -1.13
C GLU A 28 -0.43 -8.90 0.40
N VAL A 29 -1.18 -9.73 1.14
CA VAL A 29 -1.15 -9.76 2.61
C VAL A 29 0.27 -10.03 3.12
N LEU A 30 0.91 -11.09 2.59
CA LEU A 30 2.27 -11.45 2.95
C LEU A 30 3.29 -10.38 2.56
N ARG A 31 3.10 -9.70 1.42
CA ARG A 31 3.95 -8.60 0.99
C ARG A 31 3.91 -7.45 1.98
N VAL A 32 2.73 -7.00 2.40
CA VAL A 32 2.60 -5.84 3.31
C VAL A 32 3.16 -6.16 4.69
N TRP A 33 2.96 -7.38 5.19
CA TRP A 33 3.62 -7.80 6.43
C TRP A 33 5.14 -7.83 6.29
N ALA A 34 5.67 -8.38 5.19
CA ALA A 34 7.11 -8.36 4.94
C ALA A 34 7.67 -6.93 4.86
N GLU A 35 6.98 -6.01 4.20
CA GLU A 35 7.37 -4.59 4.13
C GLU A 35 7.37 -3.94 5.53
N THR A 36 6.33 -4.22 6.34
CA THR A 36 6.22 -3.74 7.72
C THR A 36 7.34 -4.27 8.62
N ILE A 37 7.73 -5.52 8.45
CA ILE A 37 8.83 -6.17 9.18
C ILE A 37 10.18 -5.59 8.74
N CYS A 38 10.38 -5.44 7.44
CA CYS A 38 11.64 -5.03 6.81
C CYS A 38 11.80 -3.51 6.71
N HIS A 39 10.88 -2.73 7.31
CA HIS A 39 10.82 -1.29 7.12
C HIS A 39 12.15 -0.59 7.53
N PRO A 40 12.73 0.31 6.71
CA PRO A 40 14.01 0.99 7.00
C PRO A 40 14.13 1.76 8.32
N ARG A 41 12.98 2.12 8.92
CA ARG A 41 12.91 2.75 10.25
C ARG A 41 13.06 1.77 11.40
N LYS A 42 12.68 0.51 11.22
CA LYS A 42 12.81 -0.58 12.20
C LYS A 42 14.17 -1.28 12.08
N ALA A 43 14.90 -1.05 10.98
CA ALA A 43 16.17 -1.69 10.72
C ALA A 43 17.28 -1.20 11.67
N PRO A 44 18.16 -2.10 12.17
CA PRO A 44 19.28 -1.71 12.99
C PRO A 44 20.26 -0.84 12.19
N ARG A 45 20.82 0.18 12.85
CA ARG A 45 21.75 1.15 12.24
C ARG A 45 23.12 1.08 12.88
N SER A 46 24.15 1.37 12.10
CA SER A 46 25.53 1.56 12.56
C SER A 46 25.74 2.97 13.13
N GLY A 47 26.87 3.20 13.81
CA GLY A 47 27.18 4.49 14.45
C GLY A 47 27.23 5.70 13.49
N ASN A 48 27.41 5.46 12.19
CA ASN A 48 27.38 6.47 11.13
C ASN A 48 25.96 6.74 10.57
N GLY A 49 24.92 6.11 11.13
CA GLY A 49 23.51 6.29 10.76
C GLY A 49 23.04 5.49 9.54
N LEU A 50 23.87 4.60 8.98
CA LEU A 50 23.48 3.71 7.88
C LEU A 50 22.81 2.44 8.40
N ILE A 51 22.01 1.78 7.56
CA ILE A 51 21.38 0.49 7.90
C ILE A 51 22.43 -0.61 7.86
N GLN A 52 22.45 -1.48 8.86
CA GLN A 52 23.41 -2.58 8.93
C GLN A 52 23.19 -3.57 7.78
N ALA A 53 24.29 -4.00 7.15
CA ALA A 53 24.26 -4.84 5.95
C ALA A 53 23.82 -6.29 6.21
N ASN A 54 23.73 -6.72 7.47
CA ASN A 54 23.21 -8.03 7.85
C ASN A 54 21.69 -8.01 8.15
N SER A 55 21.04 -6.84 8.13
CA SER A 55 19.62 -6.71 8.47
C SER A 55 18.69 -7.36 7.45
N VAL A 56 17.53 -7.83 7.93
CA VAL A 56 16.44 -8.33 7.08
C VAL A 56 15.90 -7.28 6.10
N CYS A 57 16.01 -5.99 6.48
CA CYS A 57 15.72 -4.87 5.59
C CYS A 57 16.56 -4.96 4.32
N ARG A 58 17.87 -5.26 4.42
CA ARG A 58 18.70 -5.40 3.22
C ARG A 58 18.19 -6.53 2.33
N ASP A 59 17.86 -7.70 2.87
CA ASP A 59 17.43 -8.85 2.07
C ASP A 59 16.14 -8.53 1.31
N TRP A 60 15.20 -7.82 1.95
CA TRP A 60 14.01 -7.29 1.27
C TRP A 60 14.38 -6.42 0.07
N PHE A 61 15.29 -5.46 0.23
CA PHE A 61 15.69 -4.59 -0.87
C PHE A 61 16.47 -5.35 -1.96
N ASP A 62 17.31 -6.32 -1.58
CA ASP A 62 18.09 -7.16 -2.49
C ASP A 62 17.19 -8.04 -3.36
N ALA A 63 16.17 -8.65 -2.76
CA ALA A 63 15.21 -9.51 -3.47
C ALA A 63 14.24 -8.70 -4.34
N THR A 64 13.79 -7.54 -3.88
CA THR A 64 12.71 -6.80 -4.55
C THR A 64 13.20 -5.78 -5.57
N HIS A 65 14.43 -5.26 -5.50
CA HIS A 65 14.86 -4.17 -6.37
C HIS A 65 15.70 -4.65 -7.54
N GLN A 66 15.52 -4.01 -8.69
CA GLN A 66 16.21 -4.34 -9.94
C GLN A 66 17.73 -4.18 -9.88
N TYR A 67 18.25 -3.20 -9.13
CA TYR A 67 19.68 -2.95 -9.05
C TYR A 67 20.13 -2.36 -7.71
N CYS A 68 21.43 -2.56 -7.44
CA CYS A 68 22.17 -2.03 -6.31
C CYS A 68 23.25 -1.07 -6.79
N PHE A 69 23.31 0.14 -6.22
CA PHE A 69 24.44 1.05 -6.41
C PHE A 69 25.40 0.89 -5.25
N ARG A 70 26.68 0.68 -5.56
CA ARG A 70 27.76 0.59 -4.58
C ARG A 70 28.75 1.70 -4.82
N ARG A 71 29.09 2.45 -3.79
CA ARG A 71 30.22 3.37 -3.84
C ARG A 71 31.52 2.58 -3.94
N ILE A 72 32.32 2.91 -4.94
CA ILE A 72 33.66 2.33 -5.13
C ILE A 72 34.78 3.38 -5.02
N GLY A 73 34.42 4.67 -5.05
CA GLY A 73 35.38 5.76 -4.94
C GLY A 73 34.77 7.06 -4.41
N ALA A 74 35.55 8.14 -4.45
CA ALA A 74 35.08 9.46 -4.03
C ALA A 74 34.00 10.04 -4.97
N THR A 75 34.09 9.69 -6.25
CA THR A 75 33.24 10.18 -7.35
C THR A 75 32.76 9.02 -8.21
N GLU A 76 32.84 7.78 -7.75
CA GLU A 76 32.55 6.60 -8.56
C GLU A 76 31.52 5.69 -7.88
N LEU A 77 30.53 5.30 -8.67
CA LEU A 77 29.52 4.32 -8.33
C LEU A 77 29.62 3.13 -9.27
N MET A 78 29.26 1.96 -8.75
CA MET A 78 29.04 0.76 -9.51
C MET A 78 27.57 0.37 -9.37
N ARG A 79 26.84 0.38 -10.47
CA ARG A 79 25.51 -0.21 -10.57
C ARG A 79 25.67 -1.70 -10.87
N VAL A 80 25.09 -2.52 -10.02
CA VAL A 80 25.02 -3.98 -10.16
C VAL A 80 23.56 -4.34 -10.37
N GLU A 81 23.24 -4.86 -11.55
CA GLU A 81 21.91 -5.44 -11.80
C GLU A 81 21.85 -6.86 -11.23
N THR A 82 20.68 -7.27 -10.75
CA THR A 82 20.48 -8.60 -10.14
C THR A 82 20.78 -9.75 -11.12
N SER A 83 20.61 -9.52 -12.43
CA SER A 83 20.87 -10.49 -13.50
C SER A 83 21.73 -9.96 -14.64
N GLY A 84 22.35 -8.78 -14.48
CA GLY A 84 22.95 -8.03 -15.58
C GLY A 84 24.40 -7.58 -15.36
N PRO A 85 24.97 -6.87 -16.35
CA PRO A 85 26.35 -6.42 -16.31
C PRO A 85 26.58 -5.35 -15.22
N ARG A 86 27.81 -5.30 -14.71
CA ARG A 86 28.23 -4.23 -13.80
C ARG A 86 28.56 -2.99 -14.62
N GLN A 87 27.94 -1.87 -14.28
CA GLN A 87 28.19 -0.59 -14.92
C GLN A 87 28.85 0.37 -13.94
N ARG A 88 30.00 0.93 -14.32
CA ARG A 88 30.67 1.99 -13.56
C ARG A 88 30.19 3.34 -14.05
N GLU A 89 29.90 4.23 -13.11
CA GLU A 89 29.44 5.59 -13.37
C GLU A 89 30.25 6.58 -12.54
N THR A 90 30.77 7.62 -13.20
CA THR A 90 31.44 8.73 -12.53
C THR A 90 30.42 9.80 -12.20
N VAL A 91 30.27 10.10 -10.91
CA VAL A 91 29.35 11.09 -10.36
C VAL A 91 30.16 12.15 -9.59
N PRO A 92 30.50 13.30 -10.21
CA PRO A 92 31.37 14.32 -9.61
C PRO A 92 30.89 14.84 -8.25
N ALA A 93 29.57 14.92 -8.03
CA ALA A 93 28.96 15.41 -6.79
C ALA A 93 28.55 14.29 -5.80
N LEU A 94 29.13 13.10 -5.91
CA LEU A 94 28.70 11.92 -5.14
C LEU A 94 28.72 12.15 -3.63
N ARG A 95 29.77 12.76 -3.08
CA ARG A 95 29.87 13.08 -1.64
C ARG A 95 28.69 13.93 -1.17
N SER A 96 28.30 14.94 -1.95
CA SER A 96 27.17 15.82 -1.62
C SER A 96 25.84 15.08 -1.66
N ILE A 97 25.67 14.15 -2.61
CA ILE A 97 24.47 13.30 -2.72
C ILE A 97 24.35 12.38 -1.50
N ILE A 98 25.44 11.70 -1.12
CA ILE A 98 25.48 10.81 0.04
C ILE A 98 25.18 11.59 1.32
N ARG A 99 25.83 12.75 1.52
CA ARG A 99 25.59 13.60 2.69
C ARG A 99 24.12 14.00 2.80
N ARG A 100 23.50 14.43 1.70
CA ARG A 100 22.08 14.82 1.67
C ARG A 100 21.17 13.63 1.99
N ARG A 101 21.48 12.44 1.49
CA ARG A 101 20.71 11.23 1.78
C ARG A 101 20.81 10.83 3.26
N LYS A 102 22.02 10.87 3.85
CA LYS A 102 22.23 10.58 5.27
C LYS A 102 21.48 11.54 6.21
N GLN A 103 21.22 12.78 5.77
CA GLN A 103 20.42 13.75 6.53
C GLN A 103 18.92 13.44 6.55
N ASN A 104 18.46 12.53 5.69
CA ASN A 104 17.07 12.08 5.71
C ASN A 104 16.88 11.02 6.79
N ASN A 105 15.93 11.23 7.71
CA ASN A 105 15.57 10.25 8.73
C ASN A 105 15.06 8.91 8.15
N ASN A 106 14.67 8.91 6.88
CA ASN A 106 14.31 7.71 6.13
C ASN A 106 15.43 7.26 5.18
N CYS A 107 16.70 7.53 5.50
CA CYS A 107 17.82 7.14 4.66
C CYS A 107 17.85 5.62 4.50
N VAL A 108 17.57 5.15 3.28
CA VAL A 108 17.66 3.76 2.83
C VAL A 108 19.03 3.55 2.19
N MET A 109 20.07 3.65 3.00
CA MET A 109 21.45 3.35 2.62
C MET A 109 22.03 2.36 3.62
N PHE A 110 22.87 1.47 3.11
CA PHE A 110 23.44 0.35 3.82
C PHE A 110 24.97 0.42 3.80
N GLY A 111 25.60 -0.36 4.69
CA GLY A 111 27.06 -0.51 4.75
C GLY A 111 27.72 0.50 5.68
N GLU A 112 28.93 0.92 5.33
CA GLU A 112 29.77 1.82 6.14
C GLU A 112 30.17 3.08 5.37
N ASP A 113 30.71 4.07 6.08
CA ASP A 113 31.15 5.32 5.44
C ASP A 113 32.31 5.03 4.47
N GLY A 114 32.13 5.43 3.22
CA GLY A 114 33.09 5.13 2.13
C GLY A 114 32.78 3.85 1.35
N SER A 115 31.92 2.97 1.85
CA SER A 115 31.48 1.73 1.18
C SER A 115 29.95 1.65 1.10
N GLU A 116 29.28 2.80 1.06
CA GLU A 116 27.83 2.88 1.11
C GLU A 116 27.20 2.24 -0.14
N PHE A 117 26.07 1.57 0.07
CA PHE A 117 25.26 1.07 -1.03
C PHE A 117 23.77 1.27 -0.80
N TRP A 118 23.00 1.31 -1.89
CA TRP A 118 21.54 1.44 -1.85
C TRP A 118 20.92 0.81 -3.09
N TYR A 119 19.62 0.56 -3.00
CA TYR A 119 18.87 -0.12 -4.04
C TYR A 119 17.98 0.85 -4.81
N GLY A 120 17.60 0.47 -6.02
CA GLY A 120 16.71 1.25 -6.86
C GLY A 120 16.18 0.47 -8.06
N GLY A 121 15.41 1.15 -8.89
CA GLY A 121 14.81 0.58 -10.11
C GLY A 121 13.40 0.08 -9.88
N ARG A 122 12.94 -0.77 -10.80
CA ARG A 122 11.63 -1.43 -10.66
C ARG A 122 11.66 -2.38 -9.48
N LYS A 123 10.50 -2.54 -8.85
CA LYS A 123 10.30 -3.52 -7.78
C LYS A 123 9.62 -4.76 -8.33
N ASP A 124 10.11 -5.93 -7.96
CA ASP A 124 9.44 -7.20 -8.18
C ASP A 124 8.72 -7.63 -6.90
N PHE A 125 7.44 -7.95 -7.03
CA PHE A 125 6.58 -8.47 -5.96
C PHE A 125 5.92 -9.79 -6.37
N SER A 126 6.52 -10.51 -7.32
CA SER A 126 6.11 -11.85 -7.70
C SER A 126 6.03 -12.78 -6.49
N LEU A 127 5.18 -13.80 -6.56
CA LEU A 127 5.02 -14.77 -5.46
C LEU A 127 6.36 -15.41 -5.07
N ALA A 128 7.20 -15.75 -6.04
CA ALA A 128 8.53 -16.32 -5.80
C ALA A 128 9.42 -15.37 -5.00
N THR A 129 9.45 -14.08 -5.35
CA THR A 129 10.23 -13.05 -4.63
C THR A 129 9.71 -12.85 -3.21
N ILE A 130 8.39 -12.82 -3.00
CA ILE A 130 7.80 -12.72 -1.65
C ILE A 130 8.09 -13.95 -0.80
N GLN A 131 8.04 -15.16 -1.39
CA GLN A 131 8.42 -16.38 -0.68
C GLN A 131 9.89 -16.36 -0.24
N GLN A 132 10.80 -15.92 -1.12
CA GLN A 132 12.21 -15.79 -0.79
C GLN A 132 12.43 -14.80 0.37
N VAL A 133 11.77 -13.64 0.32
CA VAL A 133 11.80 -12.67 1.42
C VAL A 133 11.35 -13.29 2.75
N TRP A 134 10.28 -14.09 2.75
CA TRP A 134 9.80 -14.74 3.98
C TRP A 134 10.76 -15.80 4.51
N ILE A 135 11.50 -16.49 3.64
CA ILE A 135 12.62 -17.35 4.04
C ILE A 135 13.68 -16.51 4.76
N ASP A 136 14.05 -15.34 4.24
CA ASP A 136 15.05 -14.47 4.85
C ASP A 136 14.57 -13.88 6.19
N ILE A 137 13.30 -13.47 6.27
CA ILE A 137 12.65 -13.03 7.51
C ILE A 137 12.72 -14.12 8.57
N ARG A 138 12.37 -15.35 8.21
CA ARG A 138 12.41 -16.51 9.11
C ARG A 138 13.82 -16.80 9.62
N ASN A 139 14.81 -16.68 8.74
CA ASN A 139 16.20 -16.99 9.08
C ASN A 139 16.81 -15.95 10.04
N LYS A 140 16.32 -14.70 10.01
CA LYS A 140 16.91 -13.58 10.78
C LYS A 140 16.03 -13.04 11.90
N THR A 141 14.78 -13.47 11.99
CA THR A 141 13.80 -12.98 12.97
C THR A 141 12.93 -14.13 13.47
N PRO A 142 12.32 -14.03 14.67
CA PRO A 142 11.38 -15.04 15.16
C PRO A 142 10.00 -14.97 14.48
N ARG A 143 9.88 -14.23 13.36
CA ARG A 143 8.61 -14.02 12.65
C ARG A 143 8.46 -15.06 11.55
N HIS A 144 7.26 -15.59 11.41
CA HIS A 144 6.92 -16.62 10.41
C HIS A 144 5.60 -16.30 9.74
N GLU A 145 5.48 -16.58 8.44
CA GLU A 145 4.24 -16.33 7.69
C GLU A 145 3.06 -17.16 8.17
N SER A 146 3.30 -18.25 8.91
CA SER A 146 2.27 -19.10 9.51
C SER A 146 1.70 -18.55 10.82
N GLN A 147 2.24 -17.45 11.35
CA GLN A 147 1.69 -16.81 12.54
C GLN A 147 0.29 -16.27 12.23
N PRO A 148 -0.71 -16.47 13.12
CA PRO A 148 -2.09 -16.03 12.87
C PRO A 148 -2.22 -14.57 12.45
N ARG A 149 -1.42 -13.67 13.05
CA ARG A 149 -1.41 -12.24 12.68
C ARG A 149 -1.04 -11.96 11.22
N HIS A 150 -0.29 -12.84 10.56
CA HIS A 150 0.13 -12.64 9.17
C HIS A 150 -0.85 -13.28 8.16
N ALA A 151 -1.92 -13.91 8.65
CA ALA A 151 -2.97 -14.46 7.81
C ALA A 151 -3.90 -13.37 7.24
N PHE A 152 -3.90 -12.19 7.86
CA PHE A 152 -4.83 -11.10 7.56
C PHE A 152 -4.08 -9.82 7.23
N TRP A 153 -4.71 -8.96 6.44
CA TRP A 153 -4.27 -7.63 6.12
C TRP A 153 -4.11 -6.81 7.41
N PRO A 154 -3.00 -6.07 7.57
CA PRO A 154 -2.78 -5.24 8.76
C PRO A 154 -3.66 -3.98 8.71
N MET A 155 -4.95 -4.16 8.99
CA MET A 155 -5.94 -3.08 9.01
C MET A 155 -5.66 -2.11 10.16
N GLY A 156 -5.74 -0.81 9.87
CA GLY A 156 -5.71 0.21 10.89
C GLY A 156 -7.07 0.38 11.57
N ARG A 157 -7.07 1.03 12.73
CA ARG A 157 -8.30 1.32 13.52
C ARG A 157 -9.40 2.05 12.74
N LEU A 158 -9.02 2.92 11.80
CA LEU A 158 -9.97 3.64 10.97
C LEU A 158 -10.56 2.74 9.88
N ASP A 159 -9.78 1.78 9.39
CA ASP A 159 -10.18 0.87 8.32
C ASP A 159 -11.27 -0.08 8.84
N ILE A 160 -11.04 -0.72 9.99
CA ILE A 160 -11.97 -1.65 10.66
C ILE A 160 -13.27 -1.01 11.20
N ARG A 161 -13.32 0.33 11.26
CA ARG A 161 -14.53 1.09 11.65
C ARG A 161 -15.36 1.53 10.47
N SER A 162 -14.72 1.76 9.33
CA SER A 162 -15.37 2.34 8.16
C SER A 162 -15.82 1.26 7.17
N HIS A 163 -15.28 0.06 7.31
CA HIS A 163 -15.41 -1.03 6.35
C HIS A 163 -15.42 -2.37 7.09
N LEU A 164 -16.03 -3.37 6.45
CA LEU A 164 -16.03 -4.74 6.95
C LEU A 164 -14.95 -5.55 6.22
N ALA A 165 -14.05 -6.17 6.98
CA ALA A 165 -13.10 -7.13 6.44
C ALA A 165 -13.75 -8.53 6.44
N LEU A 166 -13.89 -9.12 5.25
CA LEU A 166 -14.46 -10.46 5.06
C LEU A 166 -13.37 -11.42 4.63
N ARG A 167 -13.36 -12.60 5.26
CA ARG A 167 -12.47 -13.70 4.90
C ARG A 167 -13.10 -14.50 3.77
N VAL A 168 -12.33 -14.77 2.74
CA VAL A 168 -12.73 -15.56 1.58
C VAL A 168 -11.64 -16.55 1.22
N ASP A 169 -11.95 -17.50 0.35
CA ASP A 169 -10.94 -18.38 -0.23
C ASP A 169 -9.86 -17.57 -0.96
N ASP A 170 -8.63 -18.09 -0.97
CA ASP A 170 -7.51 -17.43 -1.66
C ASP A 170 -7.83 -17.23 -3.14
N MET A 171 -7.30 -16.15 -3.70
CA MET A 171 -7.60 -15.73 -5.08
C MET A 171 -6.34 -15.29 -5.81
N THR A 172 -6.37 -15.39 -7.12
CA THR A 172 -5.31 -14.92 -8.02
C THR A 172 -5.25 -13.40 -8.06
N ASP A 173 -4.17 -12.85 -8.62
CA ASP A 173 -4.06 -11.40 -8.85
C ASP A 173 -5.15 -10.92 -9.82
N GLU A 174 -5.47 -11.73 -10.83
CA GLU A 174 -6.52 -11.45 -11.80
C GLU A 174 -7.92 -11.44 -11.17
N GLU A 175 -8.23 -12.42 -10.30
CA GLU A 175 -9.50 -12.47 -9.57
C GLU A 175 -9.65 -11.30 -8.59
N ALA A 176 -8.57 -10.92 -7.89
CA ALA A 176 -8.57 -9.76 -7.01
C ALA A 176 -8.80 -8.47 -7.80
N ASP A 177 -8.14 -8.31 -8.95
CA ASP A 177 -8.36 -7.17 -9.85
C ASP A 177 -9.78 -7.15 -10.39
N ASP A 178 -10.30 -8.29 -10.83
CA ASP A 178 -11.68 -8.44 -11.31
C ASP A 178 -12.69 -8.06 -10.22
N ALA A 179 -12.49 -8.52 -8.98
CA ALA A 179 -13.30 -8.17 -7.80
C ALA A 179 -13.24 -6.68 -7.42
N MET A 180 -12.33 -5.91 -8.02
CA MET A 180 -12.22 -4.46 -7.83
C MET A 180 -12.59 -3.66 -9.10
N ARG A 181 -12.94 -4.33 -10.20
CA ARG A 181 -13.25 -3.65 -11.47
C ARG A 181 -14.63 -2.98 -11.39
N PRO A 182 -14.74 -1.71 -11.82
CA PRO A 182 -16.03 -1.05 -11.86
C PRO A 182 -16.96 -1.75 -12.86
N GLN A 183 -18.19 -2.02 -12.42
CA GLN A 183 -19.24 -2.56 -13.28
C GLN A 183 -19.69 -1.50 -14.27
N ARG A 184 -19.73 -1.91 -15.54
CA ARG A 184 -20.22 -1.06 -16.63
C ARG A 184 -21.75 -0.98 -16.54
N GLN A 185 -22.30 0.20 -16.79
CA GLN A 185 -23.75 0.37 -16.79
C GLN A 185 -24.32 -0.15 -18.11
N LEU A 186 -25.37 -0.96 -17.99
CA LEU A 186 -26.13 -1.47 -19.12
C LEU A 186 -27.47 -0.73 -19.18
N ASP A 187 -28.01 -0.54 -20.38
CA ASP A 187 -29.36 -0.04 -20.60
C ASP A 187 -30.42 -1.14 -20.39
N GLU A 188 -31.70 -0.82 -20.60
CA GLU A 188 -32.82 -1.76 -20.45
C GLU A 188 -32.74 -2.97 -21.40
N ASN A 189 -31.95 -2.86 -22.49
CA ASN A 189 -31.74 -3.93 -23.46
C ASN A 189 -30.49 -4.76 -23.16
N GLY A 190 -29.72 -4.40 -22.12
CA GLY A 190 -28.46 -5.04 -21.77
C GLY A 190 -27.24 -4.51 -22.52
N ASP A 191 -27.37 -3.38 -23.22
CA ASP A 191 -26.28 -2.76 -23.98
C ASP A 191 -25.48 -1.77 -23.14
N LEU A 192 -24.17 -1.64 -23.41
CA LEU A 192 -23.29 -0.70 -22.71
C LEU A 192 -23.71 0.75 -22.95
N MET A 193 -23.93 1.50 -21.86
CA MET A 193 -24.13 2.94 -21.95
C MET A 193 -22.80 3.67 -22.11
N TRP A 194 -22.79 4.78 -22.85
CA TRP A 194 -21.61 5.60 -23.13
C TRP A 194 -21.84 7.07 -22.75
N ILE A 195 -20.78 7.74 -22.30
CA ILE A 195 -20.75 9.16 -21.95
C ILE A 195 -19.74 9.91 -22.81
N LEU A 196 -20.12 11.09 -23.31
CA LEU A 196 -19.23 11.96 -24.06
C LEU A 196 -18.30 12.75 -23.12
N LYS A 197 -16.98 12.64 -23.31
CA LYS A 197 -16.01 13.51 -22.63
C LYS A 197 -16.06 14.92 -23.23
N GLN A 198 -16.87 15.82 -22.67
CA GLN A 198 -16.74 17.26 -22.93
C GLN A 198 -16.32 17.99 -21.64
N GLU A 199 -15.20 18.71 -21.71
CA GLU A 199 -14.79 19.61 -20.63
C GLU A 199 -15.77 20.77 -20.52
N GLY A 200 -16.47 20.87 -19.39
CA GLY A 200 -17.25 22.06 -19.00
C GLY A 200 -18.72 22.12 -19.42
N LEU A 201 -19.29 21.06 -20.00
CA LEU A 201 -20.73 20.98 -20.35
C LEU A 201 -21.37 19.72 -19.75
N ALA A 202 -22.68 19.77 -19.50
CA ALA A 202 -23.45 18.64 -18.98
C ALA A 202 -23.30 17.42 -19.91
N SER A 203 -23.01 16.27 -19.31
CA SER A 203 -22.82 15.00 -20.01
C SER A 203 -24.06 14.59 -20.81
N ILE A 204 -23.87 14.26 -22.08
CA ILE A 204 -24.92 13.71 -22.96
C ILE A 204 -24.79 12.19 -22.93
N GLU A 205 -25.83 11.51 -22.46
CA GLU A 205 -25.96 10.05 -22.47
C GLU A 205 -26.54 9.61 -23.82
N LEU A 206 -25.95 8.59 -24.45
CA LEU A 206 -26.53 7.96 -25.64
C LEU A 206 -26.81 6.47 -25.35
N PRO A 207 -28.07 6.02 -25.44
CA PRO A 207 -28.40 4.60 -25.53
C PRO A 207 -28.11 4.08 -26.94
N GLY A 208 -27.51 2.89 -27.08
CA GLY A 208 -27.44 2.18 -28.37
C GLY A 208 -26.19 1.35 -28.66
N THR A 209 -26.40 0.30 -29.46
CA THR A 209 -25.52 -0.82 -29.86
C THR A 209 -24.28 -0.45 -30.68
N THR A 210 -24.24 0.71 -31.31
CA THR A 210 -23.09 1.14 -32.13
C THR A 210 -22.06 1.85 -31.26
N LYS A 211 -20.95 1.15 -30.96
CA LYS A 211 -19.76 1.73 -30.34
C LYS A 211 -19.42 3.07 -31.01
N PRO A 212 -19.67 4.21 -30.34
CA PRO A 212 -19.43 5.51 -30.93
C PRO A 212 -17.91 5.73 -31.04
N ASP A 213 -17.48 6.56 -31.99
CA ASP A 213 -16.07 6.78 -32.34
C ASP A 213 -15.17 6.94 -31.08
N GLU A 214 -14.27 5.97 -30.85
CA GLU A 214 -13.60 5.70 -29.56
C GLU A 214 -12.84 6.89 -28.97
N ARG A 215 -12.50 7.89 -29.79
CA ARG A 215 -11.67 9.02 -29.37
C ARG A 215 -12.40 10.01 -28.47
N ARG A 216 -13.74 9.95 -28.36
CA ARG A 216 -14.54 10.95 -27.62
C ARG A 216 -15.50 10.38 -26.58
N TRP A 217 -15.69 9.07 -26.55
CA TRP A 217 -16.69 8.41 -25.73
C TRP A 217 -16.06 7.44 -24.76
N GLU A 218 -16.54 7.45 -23.52
CA GLU A 218 -16.16 6.48 -22.50
C GLU A 218 -17.38 5.67 -22.07
N PRO A 219 -17.21 4.39 -21.70
CA PRO A 219 -18.33 3.63 -21.15
C PRO A 219 -18.78 4.30 -19.84
N LEU A 220 -20.10 4.43 -19.67
CA LEU A 220 -20.70 4.88 -18.44
C LEU A 220 -20.60 3.73 -17.43
N TYR A 221 -19.99 4.01 -16.28
CA TYR A 221 -19.88 3.03 -15.20
C TYR A 221 -21.03 3.24 -14.23
N ALA A 222 -21.62 2.13 -13.75
CA ALA A 222 -22.70 2.15 -12.78
C ALA A 222 -22.17 2.55 -11.40
N ALA A 223 -21.78 3.82 -11.23
CA ALA A 223 -20.98 4.29 -10.10
C ALA A 223 -19.74 3.40 -9.83
N LYS A 224 -19.08 3.58 -8.69
CA LYS A 224 -17.90 2.80 -8.30
C LYS A 224 -18.27 1.40 -7.79
N ARG A 225 -19.30 0.75 -8.36
CA ARG A 225 -19.69 -0.62 -7.99
C ARG A 225 -18.65 -1.59 -8.49
N LYS A 226 -17.98 -2.30 -7.59
CA LYS A 226 -16.78 -3.07 -7.89
C LYS A 226 -16.97 -4.59 -7.93
N HIS A 227 -18.22 -5.04 -7.84
CA HIS A 227 -18.70 -6.34 -7.33
C HIS A 227 -19.30 -6.14 -5.95
N SER A 228 -20.49 -6.72 -5.74
CA SER A 228 -21.22 -6.66 -4.49
C SER A 228 -21.24 -8.03 -3.86
N VAL A 229 -20.93 -8.08 -2.58
CA VAL A 229 -20.96 -9.29 -1.75
C VAL A 229 -22.11 -9.16 -0.78
N LYS A 230 -22.89 -10.24 -0.63
CA LYS A 230 -23.94 -10.35 0.39
C LYS A 230 -23.30 -10.61 1.75
N TRP A 231 -22.66 -9.59 2.31
CA TRP A 231 -21.88 -9.71 3.55
C TRP A 231 -22.69 -10.21 4.75
N ARG A 232 -24.02 -9.98 4.75
CA ARG A 232 -24.95 -10.51 5.76
C ARG A 232 -24.92 -12.04 5.86
N ASP A 233 -24.75 -12.72 4.72
CA ASP A 233 -24.69 -14.18 4.66
C ASP A 233 -23.38 -14.72 5.25
N MET A 234 -22.35 -13.86 5.36
CA MET A 234 -21.01 -14.18 5.85
C MET A 234 -20.78 -13.80 7.33
N LEU A 235 -21.79 -13.23 7.99
CA LEU A 235 -21.73 -12.85 9.41
C LEU A 235 -21.42 -14.02 10.37
N PRO A 236 -21.94 -15.24 10.15
CA PRO A 236 -21.59 -16.38 10.99
C PRO A 236 -20.09 -16.70 10.98
N ASP A 237 -19.41 -16.49 9.85
CA ASP A 237 -17.99 -16.83 9.67
C ASP A 237 -17.05 -15.89 10.42
N ILE A 238 -17.49 -14.64 10.65
CA ILE A 238 -16.75 -13.63 11.39
C ILE A 238 -17.22 -13.49 12.85
N ASN A 239 -18.20 -14.30 13.27
CA ASN A 239 -18.79 -14.30 14.61
C ASN A 239 -19.24 -12.89 15.05
N ALA A 240 -19.94 -12.19 14.17
CA ALA A 240 -20.49 -10.85 14.41
C ALA A 240 -21.96 -10.77 14.02
N THR A 241 -22.71 -9.87 14.64
CA THR A 241 -24.10 -9.58 14.32
C THR A 241 -24.22 -8.37 13.37
N GLU A 242 -25.34 -8.26 12.67
CA GLU A 242 -25.59 -7.10 11.78
C GLU A 242 -25.59 -5.78 12.57
N ALA A 243 -26.16 -5.78 13.78
CA ALA A 243 -26.20 -4.59 14.63
C ALA A 243 -24.79 -4.14 15.05
N GLU A 244 -23.89 -5.07 15.32
CA GLU A 244 -22.48 -4.78 15.60
C GLU A 244 -21.80 -4.16 14.37
N VAL A 245 -22.00 -4.75 13.18
CA VAL A 245 -21.35 -4.27 11.94
C VAL A 245 -21.80 -2.88 11.55
N MET A 246 -23.06 -2.56 11.84
CA MET A 246 -23.65 -1.27 11.54
C MET A 246 -23.29 -0.19 12.58
N ASP A 247 -22.69 -0.53 13.73
CA ASP A 247 -22.26 0.44 14.74
C ASP A 247 -20.89 1.03 14.39
N PRO A 248 -20.79 2.31 13.99
CA PRO A 248 -19.51 2.93 13.61
C PRO A 248 -18.54 3.09 14.78
N ASN A 249 -19.00 2.91 16.02
CA ASN A 249 -18.14 2.98 17.20
C ASN A 249 -17.47 1.64 17.50
N LEU A 250 -18.05 0.55 17.02
CA LEU A 250 -17.54 -0.79 17.19
C LEU A 250 -16.58 -1.12 16.05
N ALA A 251 -15.40 -1.63 16.40
CA ALA A 251 -14.45 -2.12 15.43
C ALA A 251 -14.69 -3.62 15.24
N ILE A 252 -14.93 -4.05 14.01
CA ILE A 252 -15.13 -5.47 13.69
C ILE A 252 -13.94 -5.97 12.88
N GLY A 253 -13.33 -7.04 13.39
CA GLY A 253 -12.06 -7.57 12.91
C GLY A 253 -10.95 -7.38 13.93
N GLU A 254 -9.79 -7.94 13.62
CA GLU A 254 -8.61 -7.79 14.46
C GLU A 254 -7.95 -6.44 14.17
N GLU A 255 -7.99 -5.52 15.15
CA GLU A 255 -7.16 -4.32 15.09
C GLU A 255 -5.70 -4.75 15.20
N HIS A 256 -4.97 -4.68 14.09
CA HIS A 256 -3.53 -4.78 14.14
C HIS A 256 -2.96 -3.40 14.44
N ALA A 257 -3.11 -2.99 15.70
CA ALA A 257 -2.23 -1.96 16.24
C ALA A 257 -0.82 -2.53 16.12
N ASP A 258 0.07 -1.87 15.39
CA ASP A 258 1.50 -2.10 15.58
C ASP A 258 1.81 -1.73 17.05
N GLU A 259 1.61 -2.66 17.99
CA GLU A 259 1.98 -2.50 19.40
C GLU A 259 3.50 -2.22 19.54
N GLU A 260 4.26 -2.48 18.47
CA GLU A 260 5.69 -2.19 18.33
C GLU A 260 6.02 -0.90 17.55
N LEU A 261 5.06 -0.02 17.23
CA LEU A 261 5.35 1.25 16.56
C LEU A 261 5.06 2.51 17.39
N PRO A 262 6.09 3.36 17.63
CA PRO A 262 5.90 4.79 17.83
C PRO A 262 5.62 5.53 16.50
N MET A 263 5.05 4.88 15.47
CA MET A 263 4.56 5.59 14.27
C MET A 263 3.21 6.20 14.57
N ARG A 264 3.22 7.26 15.38
CA ARG A 264 2.17 8.27 15.31
C ARG A 264 2.24 8.93 13.95
N TYR A 265 1.39 8.50 13.01
CA TYR A 265 0.95 9.36 11.93
C TYR A 265 0.13 10.50 12.56
N GLN A 266 0.81 11.50 13.13
CA GLN A 266 0.16 12.76 13.42
C GLN A 266 -0.03 13.47 12.08
N SER A 267 -1.14 13.17 11.42
CA SER A 267 -1.68 14.07 10.41
C SER A 267 -1.68 15.48 11.00
N LYS A 268 -1.23 16.45 10.19
CA LYS A 268 -1.13 17.86 10.60
C LYS A 268 -2.50 18.49 10.94
N THR A 269 -3.59 17.74 10.73
CA THR A 269 -4.99 18.15 10.92
C THR A 269 -5.77 17.24 11.86
N GLN A 270 -5.12 16.46 12.73
CA GLN A 270 -5.85 15.70 13.76
C GLN A 270 -6.40 16.59 14.89
N PRO A 271 -7.62 16.31 15.41
CA PRO A 271 -8.30 17.12 16.43
C PRO A 271 -7.63 17.10 17.81
N ASP A 272 -6.75 16.14 18.10
CA ASP A 272 -6.10 15.96 19.41
C ASP A 272 -4.63 16.43 19.45
N GLN A 273 -4.35 17.63 18.91
CA GLN A 273 -3.04 18.25 19.18
C GLN A 273 -2.99 18.85 20.59
N PRO A 274 -1.87 18.66 21.34
CA PRO A 274 -1.65 19.37 22.59
C PRO A 274 -1.79 20.88 22.36
N LYS A 275 -2.63 21.57 23.13
CA LYS A 275 -2.97 23.00 22.97
C LYS A 275 -1.73 23.90 22.79
N ALA A 276 -0.64 23.59 23.49
CA ALA A 276 0.64 24.31 23.40
C ALA A 276 1.25 24.36 21.98
N ARG A 277 1.01 23.34 21.14
CA ARG A 277 1.52 23.29 19.76
C ARG A 277 0.67 24.11 18.79
N VAL A 278 -0.65 24.16 19.02
CA VAL A 278 -1.61 24.99 18.27
C VAL A 278 -1.34 26.47 18.52
N GLU A 279 -1.09 26.84 19.78
CA GLU A 279 -0.79 28.22 20.18
C GLU A 279 0.55 28.73 19.64
N ARG A 280 1.58 27.88 19.62
CA ARG A 280 2.88 28.23 19.03
C ARG A 280 2.78 28.52 17.54
N LYS A 281 1.84 27.88 16.83
CA LYS A 281 1.59 28.12 15.41
C LYS A 281 0.80 29.41 15.17
N ARG A 282 -0.23 29.69 16.00
CA ARG A 282 -0.99 30.94 15.93
C ARG A 282 -0.08 32.17 16.05
N ARG A 283 0.90 32.16 16.96
CA ARG A 283 1.88 33.24 17.14
C ARG A 283 2.81 33.49 15.94
N VAL A 284 3.03 32.50 15.08
CA VAL A 284 3.90 32.65 13.89
C VAL A 284 3.11 33.28 12.74
N THR A 285 1.82 32.94 12.58
CA THR A 285 0.96 33.51 11.55
C THR A 285 0.56 34.97 11.78
N THR A 286 0.43 35.43 13.03
CA THR A 286 0.11 36.84 13.32
C THR A 286 1.30 37.81 13.27
N ARG A 287 2.51 37.33 12.99
CA ARG A 287 3.70 38.19 12.79
C ARG A 287 4.06 38.43 11.32
N GLY A 288 3.22 37.98 10.39
CA GLY A 288 3.41 38.15 8.95
C GLY A 288 2.16 38.71 8.28
N SER A 289 1.54 39.72 8.87
CA SER A 289 0.45 40.52 8.31
C SER A 289 0.70 41.98 8.68
#